data_AF-G5GGL0-F1
#
_entry.id   AF-G5GGL0-F1
#
_cell.length_a   1.000
_cell.length_b   1.000
_cell.length_c   1.000
_cell.angle_alpha   90.00
_cell.angle_beta   90.00
_cell.angle_gamma   90.00
#
_symmetry.space_group_name_H-M   'P 1'
#
loop_
_entity.id
_entity.type
_entity.pdbx_description
1 polymer ?
#
loop_
_entity_poly.entity_id
_entity_poly.type
_entity_poly.pdbx_seq_one_letter_code
_entity_poly.pdbx_strand_id
1 'polypeptide(L)'
;MNKTSALDLKKNLNVEYFINDIDSDTTFEDLEREIGHPSGMWGSGVSILYYNVGDLIISEDMSTVFSEDARIRILIIRDKDRKYKCKLVYKTPDTSNTQDIKKFFEEKEDINSVDKKEIEISQLFNLNNKYAYKDIVNLYGEPNGIIDCNRIFYHINSYYIFFPMKFLPDSKVYLKYILIYNENGDFKCSVYYDN
;
A
#
# COMPACT_ATOMS: atom_id res chain seq x y z
N MET A 1 -38.68 1.50 -13.02
CA MET A 1 -38.07 1.29 -11.69
C MET A 1 -37.35 -0.05 -11.72
N ASN A 2 -36.03 -0.07 -11.84
CA ASN A 2 -35.23 -1.23 -11.45
C ASN A 2 -34.35 -0.76 -10.29
N LYS A 3 -34.87 -0.93 -9.07
CA LYS A 3 -34.04 -0.93 -7.87
C LYS A 3 -33.23 -2.23 -7.94
N THR A 4 -32.11 -2.20 -8.63
CA THR A 4 -30.99 -3.05 -8.23
C THR A 4 -30.59 -2.50 -6.87
N SER A 5 -31.16 -3.04 -5.80
CA SER A 5 -30.79 -2.68 -4.44
C SER A 5 -29.29 -2.89 -4.32
N ALA A 6 -28.60 -1.85 -3.83
CA ALA A 6 -27.17 -1.80 -3.55
C ALA A 6 -26.74 -2.76 -2.41
N LEU A 7 -27.40 -3.91 -2.30
CA LEU A 7 -27.22 -4.97 -1.33
C LEU A 7 -27.02 -6.25 -2.15
N ASP A 8 -25.75 -6.66 -2.37
CA ASP A 8 -25.32 -8.06 -2.55
C ASP A 8 -23.97 -8.25 -3.27
N LEU A 9 -23.23 -7.20 -3.62
CA LEU A 9 -21.82 -7.38 -3.98
C LEU A 9 -20.96 -7.27 -2.72
N LYS A 10 -20.94 -8.33 -1.90
CA LYS A 10 -19.85 -8.51 -0.93
C LYS A 10 -18.55 -8.55 -1.73
N LYS A 11 -17.71 -7.52 -1.58
CA LYS A 11 -16.40 -7.50 -2.24
C LYS A 11 -15.54 -8.64 -1.66
N ASN A 12 -14.80 -9.32 -2.51
CA ASN A 12 -13.87 -10.36 -2.08
C ASN A 12 -12.72 -9.71 -1.31
N LEU A 13 -12.53 -10.14 -0.07
CA LEU A 13 -11.48 -9.64 0.81
C LEU A 13 -10.11 -10.14 0.34
N ASN A 14 -9.30 -9.26 -0.24
CA ASN A 14 -7.93 -9.55 -0.66
C ASN A 14 -7.03 -8.31 -0.46
N VAL A 15 -5.72 -8.47 -0.64
CA VAL A 15 -4.75 -7.38 -0.47
C VAL A 15 -4.99 -6.21 -1.44
N GLU A 16 -5.39 -6.50 -2.68
CA GLU A 16 -5.63 -5.48 -3.70
C GLU A 16 -6.80 -4.58 -3.34
N TYR A 17 -7.85 -5.11 -2.69
CA TYR A 17 -8.95 -4.31 -2.16
C TYR A 17 -8.44 -3.25 -1.18
N PHE A 18 -7.56 -3.63 -0.24
CA PHE A 18 -7.00 -2.66 0.70
C PHE A 18 -6.20 -1.58 -0.01
N ILE A 19 -5.47 -1.90 -1.08
CA ILE A 19 -4.68 -0.90 -1.81
C ILE A 19 -5.54 0.00 -2.71
N ASN A 20 -6.52 -0.56 -3.41
CA ASN A 20 -7.19 0.13 -4.52
C ASN A 20 -8.48 0.86 -4.11
N ASP A 21 -9.26 0.24 -3.22
CA ASP A 21 -10.62 0.67 -2.87
C ASP A 21 -10.69 1.48 -1.58
N ILE A 22 -9.67 1.41 -0.73
CA ILE A 22 -9.64 2.18 0.53
C ILE A 22 -9.03 3.57 0.26
N ASP A 23 -9.72 4.58 0.76
CA ASP A 23 -9.23 5.96 0.79
C ASP A 23 -8.95 6.45 2.23
N SER A 24 -8.53 7.70 2.36
CA SER A 24 -8.26 8.32 3.66
C SER A 24 -9.48 8.52 4.54
N ASP A 25 -10.68 8.49 3.95
CA ASP A 25 -11.94 8.86 4.59
C ASP A 25 -12.77 7.63 4.94
N THR A 26 -12.40 6.47 4.40
CA THR A 26 -13.01 5.17 4.63
C THR A 26 -12.94 4.83 6.11
N THR A 27 -14.10 4.70 6.75
CA THR A 27 -14.18 4.29 8.16
C THR A 27 -14.15 2.77 8.29
N PHE A 28 -13.97 2.27 9.52
CA PHE A 28 -14.03 0.83 9.75
C PHE A 28 -15.47 0.30 9.61
N GLU A 29 -16.48 1.12 9.91
CA GLU A 29 -17.89 0.83 9.64
C GLU A 29 -18.17 0.78 8.14
N ASP A 30 -17.54 1.63 7.33
CA ASP A 30 -17.63 1.55 5.88
C ASP A 30 -17.06 0.22 5.36
N LEU A 31 -15.91 -0.21 5.88
CA LEU A 31 -15.35 -1.53 5.58
C LEU A 31 -16.33 -2.65 5.96
N GLU A 32 -16.89 -2.62 7.17
CA GLU A 32 -17.85 -3.64 7.61
C GLU A 32 -19.09 -3.70 6.70
N ARG A 33 -19.55 -2.54 6.22
CA ARG A 33 -20.67 -2.46 5.27
C ARG A 33 -20.31 -3.00 3.88
N GLU A 34 -19.09 -2.79 3.40
CA GLU A 34 -18.66 -3.16 2.04
C GLU A 34 -18.18 -4.62 1.89
N ILE A 35 -17.32 -5.06 2.81
CA ILE A 35 -16.68 -6.39 2.78
C ILE A 35 -17.26 -7.36 3.81
N GLY A 36 -18.10 -6.88 4.73
CA GLY A 36 -18.76 -7.67 5.75
C GLY A 36 -18.06 -7.65 7.09
N HIS A 37 -18.57 -8.48 8.02
CA HIS A 37 -18.12 -8.47 9.41
C HIS A 37 -16.62 -8.77 9.57
N PRO A 38 -15.95 -8.12 10.55
CA PRO A 38 -14.55 -8.37 10.86
C PRO A 38 -14.30 -9.83 11.25
N SER A 39 -13.08 -10.31 11.00
CA SER A 39 -12.66 -11.66 11.39
C SER A 39 -12.58 -11.84 12.91
N GLY A 40 -12.41 -10.74 13.64
CA GLY A 40 -12.44 -10.75 15.09
C GLY A 40 -12.06 -9.40 15.68
N MET A 41 -11.82 -9.43 16.99
CA MET A 41 -11.50 -8.27 17.80
C MET A 41 -10.41 -8.62 18.80
N TRP A 42 -9.54 -7.67 19.12
CA TRP A 42 -8.58 -7.79 20.22
C TRP A 42 -8.52 -6.51 21.07
N GLY A 43 -7.98 -6.66 22.28
CA GLY A 43 -7.72 -5.55 23.21
C GLY A 43 -8.37 -5.73 24.58
N SER A 44 -7.85 -5.01 25.57
CA SER A 44 -8.44 -4.87 26.90
C SER A 44 -8.68 -3.37 27.13
N GLY A 45 -9.93 -2.95 27.22
CA GLY A 45 -10.34 -1.54 27.33
C GLY A 45 -10.65 -0.85 25.99
N VAL A 46 -9.82 -1.05 24.96
CA VAL A 46 -10.06 -0.55 23.59
C VAL A 46 -10.21 -1.75 22.65
N SER A 47 -11.32 -1.78 21.92
CA SER A 47 -11.64 -2.84 20.97
C SER A 47 -11.10 -2.50 19.60
N ILE A 48 -10.13 -3.27 19.10
CA ILE A 48 -9.60 -3.11 17.74
C ILE A 48 -10.07 -4.30 16.92
N LEU A 49 -10.86 -3.99 15.90
CA LEU A 49 -11.36 -4.96 14.92
C LEU A 49 -10.28 -5.27 13.88
N TYR A 50 -10.29 -6.49 13.35
CA TYR A 50 -9.33 -6.90 12.34
C TYR A 50 -9.94 -7.83 11.27
N TYR A 51 -9.30 -7.84 10.11
CA TYR A 51 -9.61 -8.70 8.97
C TYR A 51 -8.45 -9.66 8.67
N ASN A 52 -8.77 -10.93 8.45
CA ASN A 52 -7.83 -11.92 7.95
C ASN A 52 -7.83 -11.89 6.41
N VAL A 53 -6.67 -11.67 5.81
CA VAL A 53 -6.51 -11.47 4.37
C VAL A 53 -5.34 -12.33 3.89
N GLY A 54 -5.64 -13.54 3.41
CA GLY A 54 -4.60 -14.53 3.10
C GLY A 54 -3.74 -14.82 4.33
N ASP A 55 -2.45 -14.50 4.24
CA ASP A 55 -1.48 -14.72 5.31
C ASP A 55 -1.29 -13.53 6.27
N LEU A 56 -2.13 -12.51 6.12
CA LEU A 56 -2.02 -11.24 6.82
C LEU A 56 -3.22 -10.99 7.72
N ILE A 57 -2.98 -10.18 8.74
CA ILE A 57 -4.00 -9.59 9.58
C ILE A 57 -3.92 -8.07 9.42
N ILE A 58 -5.03 -7.46 9.02
CA ILE A 58 -5.13 -6.02 8.80
C ILE A 58 -6.08 -5.42 9.83
N SER A 59 -5.61 -4.40 10.55
CA SER A 59 -6.40 -3.67 11.55
C SER A 59 -6.15 -2.17 11.44
N GLU A 60 -7.05 -1.35 11.96
CA GLU A 60 -6.81 0.09 12.05
C GLU A 60 -5.75 0.44 13.12
N ASP A 61 -5.01 1.52 12.89
CA ASP A 61 -4.19 2.18 13.91
C ASP A 61 -5.04 3.17 14.72
N MET A 62 -5.09 2.98 16.04
CA MET A 62 -5.87 3.84 16.92
C MET A 62 -5.37 5.29 16.96
N SER A 63 -4.10 5.57 16.64
CA SER A 63 -3.57 6.94 16.62
C SER A 63 -4.28 7.84 15.61
N THR A 64 -4.83 7.27 14.54
CA THR A 64 -5.59 7.98 13.51
C THR A 64 -7.03 8.30 13.90
N VAL A 65 -7.64 7.56 14.82
CA VAL A 65 -9.01 7.83 15.30
C VAL A 65 -9.09 9.13 16.11
N PHE A 66 -7.95 9.63 16.61
CA PHE A 66 -7.89 10.79 17.52
C PHE A 66 -7.40 12.10 16.88
N SER A 67 -7.10 12.16 15.57
CA SER A 67 -6.62 13.40 14.93
C SER A 67 -7.73 14.13 14.18
N GLU A 68 -8.08 15.35 14.63
CA GLU A 68 -9.21 16.13 14.10
C GLU A 68 -8.98 16.81 12.74
N ASP A 69 -7.73 16.96 12.26
CA ASP A 69 -7.45 17.93 11.17
C ASP A 69 -6.56 17.44 10.00
N ALA A 70 -6.40 16.14 9.85
CA ALA A 70 -5.95 15.55 8.58
C ALA A 70 -6.56 14.16 8.48
N ARG A 71 -7.46 13.95 7.51
CA ARG A 71 -7.99 12.61 7.23
C ARG A 71 -6.82 11.76 6.73
N ILE A 72 -6.21 11.05 7.65
CA ILE A 72 -5.15 10.08 7.42
C ILE A 72 -5.74 8.77 7.88
N ARG A 73 -5.74 7.77 7.01
CA ARG A 73 -6.08 6.41 7.41
C ARG A 73 -4.79 5.60 7.53
N ILE A 74 -4.60 4.94 8.66
CA ILE A 74 -3.47 4.03 8.86
C ILE A 74 -4.02 2.65 9.20
N LEU A 75 -3.59 1.65 8.43
CA LEU A 75 -3.85 0.25 8.73
C LEU A 75 -2.55 -0.44 9.11
N ILE A 76 -2.55 -1.13 10.24
CA ILE A 76 -1.46 -1.96 10.70
C ILE A 76 -1.58 -3.35 10.06
N ILE A 77 -0.48 -3.80 9.46
CA ILE A 77 -0.36 -5.10 8.82
C ILE A 77 0.49 -6.01 9.72
N ARG A 78 -0.03 -7.21 9.98
CA ARG A 78 0.65 -8.26 10.76
C ARG A 78 0.60 -9.58 10.01
N ASP A 79 1.47 -10.52 10.36
CA ASP A 79 1.29 -11.92 9.96
C ASP A 79 0.29 -12.67 10.85
N LYS A 80 0.03 -13.94 10.52
CA LYS A 80 -0.85 -14.84 11.30
C LYS A 80 -0.42 -15.02 12.76
N ASP A 81 0.87 -14.89 13.05
CA ASP A 81 1.43 -14.94 14.41
C ASP A 81 1.34 -13.60 15.13
N ARG A 82 0.66 -12.61 14.52
CA ARG A 82 0.45 -11.25 15.02
C ARG A 82 1.73 -10.44 15.14
N LYS A 83 2.81 -10.82 14.45
CA LYS A 83 4.02 -10.00 14.38
C LYS A 83 3.79 -8.85 13.42
N TYR A 84 4.21 -7.66 13.84
CA TYR A 84 4.17 -6.47 13.01
C TYR A 84 5.01 -6.68 11.74
N LYS A 85 4.44 -6.24 10.61
CA LYS A 85 5.09 -6.29 9.30
C LYS A 85 5.36 -4.87 8.80
N CYS A 86 4.31 -4.09 8.67
CA CYS A 86 4.36 -2.72 8.17
C CYS A 86 3.02 -2.02 8.47
N LYS A 87 2.88 -0.79 7.97
CA LYS A 87 1.60 -0.08 7.95
C LYS A 87 1.30 0.48 6.56
N LEU A 88 0.04 0.40 6.17
CA LEU A 88 -0.53 1.09 5.02
C LEU A 88 -1.01 2.46 5.45
N VAL A 89 -0.62 3.51 4.73
CA VAL A 89 -0.96 4.89 5.04
C VAL A 89 -1.62 5.54 3.82
N TYR A 90 -2.88 5.92 3.97
CA TYR A 90 -3.67 6.65 2.96
C TYR A 90 -3.68 8.12 3.37
N LYS A 91 -2.75 8.86 2.78
CA LYS A 91 -2.66 10.32 2.88
C LYS A 91 -2.04 10.85 1.62
N THR A 92 -2.36 12.08 1.25
CA THR A 92 -1.65 12.74 0.16
C THR A 92 -0.14 12.74 0.46
N PRO A 93 0.69 12.14 -0.41
CA PRO A 93 2.13 12.11 -0.20
C PRO A 93 2.71 13.52 -0.31
N ASP A 94 3.82 13.77 0.38
CA ASP A 94 4.51 15.05 0.34
C ASP A 94 4.85 15.44 -1.12
N THR A 95 4.51 16.67 -1.51
CA THR A 95 4.76 17.20 -2.86
C THR A 95 6.23 17.13 -3.24
N SER A 96 7.15 17.35 -2.29
CA SER A 96 8.60 17.24 -2.53
C SER A 96 9.03 15.83 -2.89
N ASN A 97 8.30 14.81 -2.42
CA ASN A 97 8.60 13.40 -2.68
C ASN A 97 7.97 12.88 -3.97
N THR A 98 7.13 13.66 -4.67
CA THR A 98 6.25 13.12 -5.72
C THR A 98 6.26 13.90 -7.03
N GLN A 99 6.89 15.08 -7.10
CA GLN A 99 7.02 15.85 -8.35
C GLN A 99 7.61 15.01 -9.49
N ASP A 100 8.71 14.30 -9.25
CA ASP A 100 9.33 13.46 -10.29
C ASP A 100 8.45 12.27 -10.71
N ILE A 101 7.60 11.76 -9.82
CA ILE A 101 6.64 10.70 -10.14
C ILE A 101 5.52 11.26 -11.03
N LYS A 102 5.01 12.45 -10.72
CA LYS A 102 3.98 13.10 -11.56
C LYS A 102 4.50 13.34 -12.97
N LYS A 103 5.73 13.88 -13.07
CA LYS A 103 6.42 14.07 -14.35
C LYS A 103 6.57 12.75 -15.11
N PHE A 104 6.94 11.66 -14.43
CA PHE A 104 7.02 10.32 -15.04
C PHE A 104 5.69 9.89 -15.69
N PHE A 105 4.55 10.14 -15.05
CA PHE A 105 3.24 9.80 -15.61
C PHE A 105 2.79 10.75 -16.72
N GLU A 106 3.18 12.02 -16.67
CA GLU A 106 2.88 13.02 -17.72
C GLU A 106 3.69 12.81 -19.00
N GLU A 107 4.96 12.37 -18.88
CA GLU A 107 5.88 12.24 -20.02
C GLU A 107 5.78 10.89 -20.75
N LYS A 108 5.21 9.86 -20.11
CA LYS A 108 5.07 8.54 -20.75
C LYS A 108 3.81 8.46 -21.60
N GLU A 109 3.97 8.66 -22.91
CA GLU A 109 2.90 8.43 -23.90
C GLU A 109 2.35 6.99 -23.88
N ASP A 110 3.16 6.00 -23.48
CA ASP A 110 2.75 4.60 -23.31
C ASP A 110 3.29 4.01 -21.99
N ILE A 111 2.65 4.35 -20.87
CA ILE A 111 2.83 3.68 -19.57
C ILE A 111 2.73 2.14 -19.73
N ASN A 112 1.88 1.70 -20.66
CA ASN A 112 1.65 0.30 -21.04
C ASN A 112 2.83 -0.41 -21.74
N SER A 113 3.86 0.31 -22.18
CA SER A 113 5.03 -0.33 -22.83
C SER A 113 6.03 -0.94 -21.83
N VAL A 114 5.82 -0.72 -20.52
CA VAL A 114 6.71 -1.24 -19.47
C VAL A 114 6.28 -2.66 -19.10
N ASP A 115 7.19 -3.61 -19.26
CA ASP A 115 6.96 -5.01 -18.89
C ASP A 115 6.43 -5.14 -17.46
N LYS A 116 5.23 -5.69 -17.35
CA LYS A 116 4.55 -5.96 -16.09
C LYS A 116 5.08 -7.24 -15.46
N LYS A 117 5.38 -7.19 -14.16
CA LYS A 117 5.78 -8.34 -13.37
C LYS A 117 4.58 -8.86 -12.59
N GLU A 118 4.30 -10.15 -12.76
CA GLU A 118 3.27 -10.84 -12.00
C GLU A 118 3.89 -11.39 -10.72
N ILE A 119 3.62 -10.73 -9.59
CA ILE A 119 4.04 -11.19 -8.26
C ILE A 119 2.90 -11.08 -7.26
N GLU A 120 3.00 -11.81 -6.15
CA GLU A 120 2.01 -11.68 -5.08
C GLU A 120 2.20 -10.36 -4.32
N ILE A 121 1.22 -9.45 -4.39
CA ILE A 121 1.30 -8.12 -3.75
C ILE A 121 1.53 -8.21 -2.23
N SER A 122 1.06 -9.28 -1.59
CA SER A 122 1.30 -9.51 -0.15
C SER A 122 2.79 -9.54 0.21
N GLN A 123 3.67 -9.87 -0.74
CA GLN A 123 5.12 -9.89 -0.54
C GLN A 123 5.70 -8.51 -0.22
N LEU A 124 5.04 -7.42 -0.66
CA LEU A 124 5.46 -6.06 -0.31
C LEU A 124 5.45 -5.86 1.20
N PHE A 125 4.49 -6.46 1.91
CA PHE A 125 4.38 -6.32 3.36
C PHE A 125 5.41 -7.15 4.13
N ASN A 126 6.09 -8.10 3.48
CA ASN A 126 7.17 -8.85 4.11
C ASN A 126 8.52 -8.15 4.03
N LEU A 127 8.62 -7.04 3.29
CA LEU A 127 9.79 -6.20 3.29
C LEU A 127 9.99 -5.54 4.65
N ASN A 128 11.22 -5.14 4.94
CA ASN A 128 11.55 -4.35 6.12
C ASN A 128 12.60 -3.31 5.80
N ASN A 129 12.90 -2.44 6.74
CA ASN A 129 13.79 -1.33 6.46
C ASN A 129 15.26 -1.71 6.21
N LYS A 130 15.69 -2.93 6.56
CA LYS A 130 17.07 -3.40 6.37
C LYS A 130 17.37 -3.80 4.94
N TYR A 131 16.35 -3.94 4.09
CA TYR A 131 16.53 -4.28 2.68
C TYR A 131 17.27 -3.16 1.95
N ALA A 132 18.38 -3.53 1.32
CA ALA A 132 19.12 -2.70 0.37
C ALA A 132 18.69 -3.03 -1.07
N TYR A 133 19.21 -2.28 -2.05
CA TYR A 133 18.88 -2.48 -3.46
C TYR A 133 19.05 -3.94 -3.92
N LYS A 134 20.18 -4.57 -3.55
CA LYS A 134 20.46 -5.95 -3.94
C LYS A 134 19.39 -6.92 -3.42
N ASP A 135 18.88 -6.70 -2.20
CA ASP A 135 17.85 -7.56 -1.63
C ASP A 135 16.53 -7.42 -2.40
N ILE A 136 16.19 -6.20 -2.82
CA ILE A 136 15.01 -5.92 -3.66
C ILE A 136 15.13 -6.55 -5.05
N VAL A 137 16.30 -6.43 -5.69
CA VAL A 137 16.56 -7.08 -6.98
C VAL A 137 16.51 -8.60 -6.88
N ASN A 138 17.02 -9.18 -5.79
CA ASN A 138 16.92 -10.63 -5.58
C ASN A 138 15.45 -11.10 -5.44
N LEU A 139 14.57 -10.26 -4.90
CA LEU A 139 13.15 -10.59 -4.72
C LEU A 139 12.34 -10.40 -6.00
N TYR A 140 12.54 -9.29 -6.70
CA TYR A 140 11.66 -8.87 -7.79
C TYR A 140 12.34 -8.84 -9.18
N GLY A 141 13.62 -9.15 -9.26
CA GLY A 141 14.46 -8.93 -10.44
C GLY A 141 14.84 -7.46 -10.63
N GLU A 142 15.48 -7.14 -11.76
CA GLU A 142 15.91 -5.78 -12.09
C GLU A 142 14.73 -4.80 -12.19
N PRO A 143 14.85 -3.56 -11.67
CA PRO A 143 13.76 -2.59 -11.72
C PRO A 143 13.37 -2.24 -13.16
N ASN A 144 12.12 -1.84 -13.37
CA ASN A 144 11.64 -1.41 -14.67
C ASN A 144 12.27 -0.09 -15.12
N GLY A 145 12.78 0.71 -14.19
CA GLY A 145 13.57 1.89 -14.49
C GLY A 145 13.94 2.70 -13.26
N ILE A 146 14.63 3.81 -13.52
CA ILE A 146 15.08 4.80 -12.53
C ILE A 146 14.62 6.18 -13.02
N ILE A 147 14.00 6.98 -12.15
CA ILE A 147 13.56 8.35 -12.46
C ILE A 147 14.54 9.41 -11.90
N ASP A 148 14.35 10.68 -12.29
CA ASP A 148 15.25 11.83 -12.10
C ASP A 148 15.83 12.01 -10.68
N CYS A 149 15.17 11.51 -9.62
CA CYS A 149 15.68 11.52 -8.23
C CYS A 149 16.42 10.25 -7.77
N ASN A 150 16.96 9.47 -8.72
CA ASN A 150 17.58 8.16 -8.46
C ASN A 150 16.65 7.24 -7.67
N ARG A 151 15.38 7.25 -8.07
CA ARG A 151 14.35 6.42 -7.48
C ARG A 151 14.02 5.31 -8.46
N ILE A 152 14.19 4.07 -8.02
CA ILE A 152 13.81 2.91 -8.82
C ILE A 152 12.30 2.71 -8.75
N PHE A 153 11.74 2.13 -9.81
CA PHE A 153 10.35 1.72 -9.81
C PHE A 153 10.17 0.34 -10.44
N TYR A 154 9.07 -0.30 -10.05
CA TYR A 154 8.60 -1.55 -10.62
C TYR A 154 7.16 -1.37 -11.11
N HIS A 155 6.83 -2.01 -12.22
CA HIS A 155 5.46 -2.22 -12.68
C HIS A 155 5.05 -3.64 -12.26
N ILE A 156 4.31 -3.75 -11.18
CA ILE A 156 3.93 -5.00 -10.52
C ILE A 156 2.41 -5.11 -10.54
N ASN A 157 1.90 -6.20 -11.11
CA ASN A 157 0.48 -6.37 -11.37
C ASN A 157 -0.09 -5.08 -11.98
N SER A 158 -1.16 -4.50 -11.45
CA SER A 158 -1.74 -3.23 -11.95
C SER A 158 -1.26 -1.99 -11.19
N TYR A 159 -0.03 -2.03 -10.67
CA TYR A 159 0.53 -0.98 -9.82
C TYR A 159 1.93 -0.57 -10.21
N TYR A 160 2.20 0.73 -10.11
CA TYR A 160 3.54 1.30 -10.10
C TYR A 160 4.02 1.45 -8.66
N ILE A 161 5.12 0.78 -8.35
CA ILE A 161 5.72 0.77 -7.02
C ILE A 161 7.02 1.54 -7.05
N PHE A 162 7.05 2.64 -6.31
CA PHE A 162 8.16 3.57 -6.25
C PHE A 162 8.89 3.45 -4.91
N PHE A 163 10.19 3.21 -4.98
CA PHE A 163 11.06 3.05 -3.81
C PHE A 163 11.50 4.41 -3.24
N PRO A 164 12.22 4.49 -2.10
CA PRO A 164 12.75 5.75 -1.59
C PRO A 164 13.68 6.45 -2.60
N MET A 165 13.83 7.77 -2.47
CA MET A 165 14.80 8.52 -3.26
C MET A 165 16.23 8.06 -2.98
N LYS A 166 17.12 8.23 -3.97
CA LYS A 166 18.55 7.89 -3.85
C LYS A 166 18.79 6.40 -3.54
N PHE A 167 17.84 5.54 -3.88
CA PHE A 167 17.93 4.10 -3.68
C PHE A 167 18.60 3.47 -4.90
N LEU A 168 19.91 3.27 -4.80
CA LEU A 168 20.80 2.83 -5.87
C LEU A 168 21.49 1.50 -5.52
N PRO A 169 22.05 0.77 -6.52
CA PRO A 169 22.74 -0.50 -6.31
C PRO A 169 23.74 -0.55 -5.16
N ASP A 170 24.56 0.50 -5.03
CA ASP A 170 25.60 0.58 -4.00
C ASP A 170 25.16 1.36 -2.74
N SER A 171 23.88 1.75 -2.68
CA SER A 171 23.37 2.59 -1.60
C SER A 171 23.10 1.78 -0.33
N LYS A 172 23.55 2.28 0.83
CA LYS A 172 23.14 1.80 2.16
C LYS A 172 21.79 2.39 2.59
N VAL A 173 20.92 2.71 1.64
CA VAL A 173 19.64 3.37 1.94
C VAL A 173 18.67 2.32 2.44
N TYR A 174 18.21 2.51 3.66
CA TYR A 174 17.19 1.66 4.28
C TYR A 174 15.81 1.88 3.65
N LEU A 175 15.08 0.79 3.40
CA LEU A 175 13.73 0.79 2.85
C LEU A 175 12.71 1.29 3.89
N LYS A 176 12.65 2.60 4.10
CA LYS A 176 11.71 3.18 5.08
C LYS A 176 10.26 3.12 4.61
N TYR A 177 10.03 3.26 3.31
CA TYR A 177 8.71 3.24 2.72
C TYR A 177 8.76 2.88 1.24
N ILE A 178 7.61 2.54 0.67
CA ILE A 178 7.34 2.57 -0.78
C ILE A 178 6.06 3.35 -1.04
N LEU A 179 5.94 3.91 -2.23
CA LEU A 179 4.73 4.58 -2.70
C LEU A 179 4.08 3.72 -3.78
N ILE A 180 2.76 3.57 -3.70
CA ILE A 180 1.96 2.78 -4.64
C ILE A 180 1.04 3.70 -5.42
N TYR A 181 1.08 3.58 -6.74
CA TYR A 181 0.24 4.29 -7.69
C TYR A 181 -0.47 3.27 -8.59
N ASN A 182 -1.66 3.60 -9.08
CA ASN A 182 -2.31 2.81 -10.13
C ASN A 182 -1.71 3.14 -11.52
N GLU A 183 -2.18 2.43 -12.55
CA GLU A 183 -1.74 2.62 -13.95
C GLU A 183 -2.10 4.02 -14.51
N ASN A 184 -3.06 4.73 -13.92
CA ASN A 184 -3.41 6.09 -14.32
C ASN A 184 -2.53 7.17 -13.66
N GLY A 185 -1.62 6.79 -12.76
CA GLY A 185 -0.80 7.73 -12.01
C GLY A 185 -1.49 8.34 -10.78
N ASP A 186 -2.63 7.79 -10.35
CA ASP A 186 -3.26 8.18 -9.10
C ASP A 186 -2.54 7.52 -7.93
N PHE A 187 -2.22 8.33 -6.91
CA PHE A 187 -1.68 7.80 -5.67
C PHE A 187 -2.72 6.94 -4.94
N LYS A 188 -2.29 5.76 -4.48
CA LYS A 188 -3.13 4.85 -3.72
C LYS A 188 -2.79 4.88 -2.24
N CYS A 189 -1.59 4.45 -1.89
CA CYS A 189 -1.13 4.44 -0.51
C CYS A 189 0.40 4.38 -0.43
N SER A 190 0.89 4.59 0.79
CA SER A 190 2.29 4.35 1.14
C SER A 190 2.38 3.16 2.08
N VAL A 191 3.33 2.26 1.83
CA VAL A 191 3.69 1.20 2.79
C VAL A 191 4.89 1.69 3.58
N TYR A 192 4.79 1.75 4.90
CA TYR A 192 5.88 2.13 5.78
C TYR A 192 6.38 0.94 6.59
N TYR A 193 7.69 0.79 6.66
CA TYR A 193 8.37 -0.29 7.37
C TYR A 193 9.05 0.26 8.62
N ASP A 194 8.77 -0.32 9.78
CA ASP A 194 9.43 0.05 11.03
C ASP A 194 10.72 -0.76 11.28
N ASN A 195 11.50 -0.32 12.27
CA ASN A 195 12.76 -0.96 12.72
C ASN A 195 12.52 -2.20 13.57
#